data_AF-A0A402BMX5-F1
#
_entry.id   AF-A0A402BMX5-F1
#
_cell.length_a   1.000
_cell.length_b   1.000
_cell.length_c   1.000
_cell.angle_alpha   90.00
_cell.angle_beta   90.00
_cell.angle_gamma   90.00
#
_symmetry.space_group_name_H-M   'P 1'
#
loop_
_entity.id
_entity.type
_entity.pdbx_description
1 polymer ?
#
loop_
_entity_poly.entity_id
_entity_poly.type
_entity_poly.pdbx_seq_one_letter_code
_entity_poly.pdbx_strand_id
1 'polypeptide(L)' 'MMAMTVWMSNDMTEKISYSQDEYHLIKLGSAQPVLLGNEFSEAKEFLQEMGRYDILKQLPN' A
#
# COMPACT_ATOMS: atom_id res chain seq x y z
N MET A 1 3.32 -12.55 13.67
CA MET A 1 2.91 -11.14 13.50
C MET A 1 1.73 -11.11 12.54
N MET A 2 0.68 -10.36 12.84
CA MET A 2 -0.50 -10.25 11.96
C MET A 2 -0.27 -9.11 10.96
N ALA A 3 -0.48 -9.36 9.67
CA ALA A 3 -0.52 -8.31 8.66
C ALA A 3 -1.94 -7.74 8.58
N MET A 4 -2.07 -6.42 8.68
CA MET A 4 -3.34 -5.72 8.51
C MET A 4 -3.49 -5.29 7.06
N THR A 5 -4.63 -5.61 6.42
CA THR A 5 -4.94 -5.05 5.09
C THR A 5 -5.49 -3.65 5.28
N VAL A 6 -4.78 -2.65 4.74
CA VAL A 6 -5.14 -1.22 4.81
C VAL A 6 -6.05 -0.84 3.65
N TRP A 7 -5.76 -1.38 2.47
CA TRP A 7 -6.54 -1.16 1.25
C TRP A 7 -6.42 -2.36 0.33
N MET A 8 -7.44 -2.60 -0.50
CA MET A 8 -7.43 -3.61 -1.56
C MET A 8 -8.15 -3.06 -2.78
N SER A 9 -7.55 -3.24 -3.95
CA SER A 9 -8.16 -2.94 -5.24
C SER A 9 -9.46 -3.74 -5.46
N ASN A 10 -10.38 -3.17 -6.25
CA ASN A 10 -11.67 -3.81 -6.56
C ASN A 10 -11.51 -5.13 -7.34
N ASP A 11 -10.48 -5.25 -8.18
CA ASP A 11 -10.17 -6.47 -8.93
C ASP A 11 -9.30 -7.46 -8.11
N MET A 12 -8.98 -7.12 -6.86
CA MET A 12 -8.17 -7.89 -5.93
C MET A 12 -6.75 -8.20 -6.44
N THR A 13 -6.25 -7.44 -7.42
CA THR A 13 -4.90 -7.63 -7.97
C THR A 13 -3.83 -6.85 -7.22
N GLU A 14 -4.22 -5.87 -6.41
CA GLU A 14 -3.34 -5.06 -5.58
C GLU A 14 -3.92 -4.88 -4.16
N LYS A 15 -3.03 -4.81 -3.16
CA LYS A 15 -3.38 -4.46 -1.78
C LYS A 15 -2.27 -3.69 -1.11
N ILE A 16 -2.62 -2.88 -0.11
CA ILE A 16 -1.68 -2.31 0.84
C ILE A 16 -1.82 -3.07 2.15
N SER A 17 -0.70 -3.58 2.67
CA SER A 17 -0.64 -4.23 3.97
C SER A 17 0.31 -3.50 4.91
N TYR A 18 -0.07 -3.40 6.17
CA TYR A 18 0.81 -2.99 7.26
C TYR A 18 1.28 -4.22 8.04
N SER A 19 2.60 -4.42 8.12
CA SER A 19 3.21 -5.53 8.86
C SER A 19 4.65 -5.19 9.20
N GLN A 20 5.15 -5.64 10.36
CA GLN A 20 6.53 -5.38 10.79
C GLN A 20 6.89 -3.88 10.78
N ASP A 21 5.92 -3.04 11.17
CA ASP A 21 6.04 -1.58 11.19
C ASP A 21 6.32 -0.92 9.83
N GLU A 22 5.93 -1.61 8.75
CA GLU A 22 6.10 -1.17 7.37
C GLU A 22 4.79 -1.30 6.57
N TYR A 23 4.53 -0.31 5.73
CA TYR A 23 3.49 -0.34 4.71
C TYR A 23 4.06 -0.91 3.41
N HIS A 24 3.34 -1.85 2.83
CA HIS A 24 3.73 -2.51 1.58
C HIS A 24 2.61 -2.48 0.55
N LEU A 25 2.90 -2.04 -0.67
CA LEU A 25 2.04 -2.27 -1.83
C LEU A 25 2.40 -3.63 -2.43
N ILE A 26 1.43 -4.55 -2.42
CA ILE A 26 1.58 -5.90 -2.94
C ILE A 26 0.71 -6.04 -4.17
N LYS A 27 1.32 -6.43 -5.29
CA LYS A 27 0.63 -6.81 -6.51
C LYS A 27 0.59 -8.34 -6.64
N LEU A 28 -0.58 -8.88 -6.91
CA LEU A 28 -0.79 -10.31 -7.16
C LEU A 28 0.07 -10.75 -8.35
N GLY A 29 0.83 -11.82 -8.16
CA GLY A 29 1.78 -12.31 -9.15
C GLY A 29 3.11 -11.55 -9.19
N SER A 30 3.28 -10.47 -8.42
CA SER A 30 4.60 -9.88 -8.19
C SER A 30 5.36 -10.68 -7.14
N ALA A 31 6.63 -10.96 -7.40
CA ALA A 31 7.51 -11.65 -6.45
C ALA A 31 7.96 -10.73 -5.30
N GLN A 32 7.88 -9.41 -5.48
CA GLN A 32 8.39 -8.43 -4.51
C GLN A 32 7.32 -7.36 -4.21
N PRO A 33 6.96 -7.18 -2.93
CA PRO A 33 6.24 -6.00 -2.46
C PRO A 33 7.05 -4.73 -2.67
N VAL A 34 6.37 -3.61 -2.84
CA VAL A 34 6.98 -2.28 -2.81
C VAL A 34 6.83 -1.71 -1.40
N LEU A 35 7.95 -1.41 -0.74
CA LEU A 35 7.96 -0.70 0.54
C LEU A 35 7.44 0.72 0.31
N LEU A 36 6.38 1.09 1.02
CA LEU A 36 5.77 2.42 0.94
C LEU A 36 6.33 3.39 2.00
N GLY A 37 6.83 2.86 3.11
CA GLY A 37 7.31 3.62 4.26
C GLY A 37 6.87 2.98 5.57
N ASN A 38 7.24 3.58 6.69
CA ASN A 38 6.96 3.07 8.02
C ASN A 38 5.80 3.83 8.67
N GLU A 39 5.59 5.08 8.25
CA GLU A 39 4.43 5.88 8.62
C GLU A 39 3.37 5.92 7.51
N PHE A 40 2.11 6.15 7.89
CA PHE A 40 1.02 6.26 6.92
C PHE A 40 1.15 7.51 6.02
N SER A 41 1.71 8.60 6.57
CA SER A 41 2.10 9.82 5.84
C SER A 41 3.13 9.51 4.75
N GLU A 42 4.21 8.82 5.11
CA GLU A 42 5.26 8.39 4.16
C GLU A 42 4.68 7.52 3.05
N ALA A 43 3.81 6.57 3.41
CA ALA A 43 3.14 5.72 2.43
C ALA A 43 2.29 6.52 1.44
N LYS A 44 1.59 7.58 1.89
CA LYS A 44 0.83 8.48 1.01
C LYS A 44 1.76 9.31 0.12
N GLU A 45 2.83 9.87 0.66
CA GLU A 45 3.81 10.65 -0.10
C GLU A 45 4.44 9.78 -1.20
N PHE A 46 4.85 8.56 -0.88
CA PHE A 46 5.48 7.70 -1.87
C PHE A 46 4.49 7.21 -2.94
N LEU A 47 3.23 6.93 -2.58
CA LEU A 47 2.17 6.67 -3.56
C LEU A 47 1.93 7.87 -4.50
N GLN A 48 2.04 9.09 -3.98
CA GLN A 48 1.93 10.32 -4.79
C GLN A 48 3.09 10.45 -5.77
N GLU A 49 4.32 10.22 -5.32
CA GLU A 49 5.52 10.25 -6.15
C GLU A 49 5.50 9.18 -7.26
N MET A 50 4.97 8.00 -6.97
CA MET A 50 4.73 6.94 -7.96
C MET A 50 3.56 7.23 -8.93
N GLY A 51 2.83 8.32 -8.73
CA GLY A 51 1.67 8.68 -9.54
C GLY A 51 0.42 7.83 -9.28
N ARG A 52 0.35 7.11 -8.15
CA ARG A 52 -0.78 6.25 -7.74
C ARG A 52 -1.93 7.04 -7.10
N TYR A 53 -2.37 8.10 -7.78
CA TYR A 53 -3.51 8.92 -7.37
C TYR A 53 -4.84 8.15 -7.33
N ASP A 54 -4.92 7.02 -8.05
CA ASP A 54 -6.04 6.08 -8.01
C ASP A 54 -6.21 5.42 -6.63
N ILE A 55 -5.09 5.09 -5.97
CA ILE A 55 -5.09 4.53 -4.61
C ILE A 55 -5.32 5.63 -3.58
N LEU A 56 -4.63 6.77 -3.71
CA LEU A 56 -4.69 7.87 -2.72
C LEU A 56 -6.12 8.36 -2.46
N LYS A 57 -6.97 8.39 -3.49
CA LYS A 57 -8.38 8.80 -3.38
C LYS A 57 -9.24 7.87 -2.53
N GLN A 58 -8.78 6.65 -2.26
CA GLN A 58 -9.50 5.61 -1.54
C GLN A 58 -8.98 5.41 -0.11
N LEU A 59 -7.81 5.95 0.21
CA LEU A 59 -7.23 5.87 1.54
C LEU A 59 -7.93 6.86 2.49
N PRO A 60 -8.09 6.50 3.78
CA PRO A 60 -8.62 7.43 4.78
C PRO A 60 -7.70 8.65 4.91
N ASN A 61 -8.28 9.81 5.22
CA ASN A 61 -7.54 11.05 5.48
C ASN A 61 -6.68 10.94 6.74
#